data_AF-A0A2S6SSY0-F1
#
_entry.id   AF-A0A2S6SSY0-F1
#
_cell.length_a   1.000
_cell.length_b   1.000
_cell.length_c   1.000
_cell.angle_alpha   90.00
_cell.angle_beta   90.00
_cell.angle_gamma   90.00
#
_symmetry.space_group_name_H-M   'P 1'
#
loop_
_entity.id
_entity.type
_entity.pdbx_description
1 polymer ?
#
loop_
_entity_poly.entity_id
_entity_poly.type
_entity_poly.pdbx_seq_one_letter_code
_entity_poly.pdbx_strand_id
1 'polypeptide(L)'
;MKKITLVDKGKLEAIAIGGAVLGSGGGGDPYVGRLMTNQCLKNAEPVKVIEVDELDDDSLILPIAMMGAPTVMMEKFPSGNEFTQLVSMMERLMQKKVSAILCIEAGGLNSTIPFVAAAKLGLPIVDGDAMGRAFPELQMVSFTLGGITATPMAMIDDKGNGATFDTISNQWTEKLARALTIQMGGSAMVSLYPVTAAECKKYLIKNSLSLIHYIGCIVKEHSFNAYLVLAKELNGKHLFQARVRDVERTAGEGFTRGVVKLEGIGDFVGRNAKLDFQNEFLIAKEGEKVLATTPDLICLFDANTGEPVTTEAMKYGLAVNILGLPCDPIWRSKEAIDLVGPKYFKYNIDYKPL
;
A
#
# COMPACT_ATOMS: atom_id res chain seq x y z
N MET A 1 -6.61 -13.28 15.22
CA MET A 1 -6.88 -13.10 13.78
C MET A 1 -6.96 -14.46 13.09
N LYS A 2 -7.97 -14.70 12.24
CA LYS A 2 -8.12 -15.96 11.49
C LYS A 2 -7.49 -15.83 10.11
N LYS A 3 -6.73 -16.83 9.68
CA LYS A 3 -6.14 -16.88 8.33
C LYS A 3 -7.23 -17.03 7.26
N ILE A 4 -7.08 -16.29 6.16
CA ILE A 4 -7.94 -16.44 4.98
C ILE A 4 -7.31 -17.44 4.01
N THR A 5 -8.11 -18.31 3.42
CA THR A 5 -7.65 -19.34 2.47
C THR A 5 -8.27 -19.18 1.08
N LEU A 6 -9.34 -18.40 0.98
CA LEU A 6 -10.07 -18.11 -0.25
C LEU A 6 -10.66 -16.69 -0.18
N VAL A 7 -10.42 -15.91 -1.22
CA VAL A 7 -10.95 -14.54 -1.35
C VAL A 7 -12.02 -14.51 -2.44
N ASP A 8 -13.24 -14.26 -1.99
CA ASP A 8 -14.40 -13.94 -2.83
C ASP A 8 -14.61 -12.42 -2.87
N LYS A 9 -15.65 -11.98 -3.59
CA LYS A 9 -16.02 -10.57 -3.72
C LYS A 9 -16.20 -9.86 -2.36
N GLY A 10 -16.84 -10.52 -1.39
CA GLY A 10 -17.15 -9.93 -0.09
C GLY A 10 -15.89 -9.73 0.77
N LYS A 11 -15.01 -10.73 0.78
CA LYS A 11 -13.70 -10.63 1.44
C LYS A 11 -12.83 -9.60 0.78
N LEU A 12 -12.88 -9.50 -0.54
CA LEU A 12 -12.07 -8.52 -1.25
C LEU A 12 -12.49 -7.08 -0.93
N GLU A 13 -13.79 -6.81 -0.75
CA GLU A 13 -14.23 -5.50 -0.30
C GLU A 13 -13.70 -5.17 1.11
N ALA A 14 -13.63 -6.16 2.01
CA ALA A 14 -12.97 -5.96 3.30
C ALA A 14 -11.46 -5.70 3.10
N ILE A 15 -10.80 -6.43 2.19
CA ILE A 15 -9.38 -6.21 1.87
C ILE A 15 -9.14 -4.79 1.37
N ALA A 16 -9.97 -4.26 0.46
CA ALA A 16 -9.84 -2.90 -0.04
C ALA A 16 -9.91 -1.86 1.09
N ILE A 17 -10.87 -2.02 2.03
CA ILE A 17 -11.04 -1.11 3.16
C ILE A 17 -9.87 -1.22 4.14
N GLY A 18 -9.47 -2.44 4.51
CA GLY A 18 -8.34 -2.64 5.42
C GLY A 18 -7.00 -2.21 4.82
N GLY A 19 -6.83 -2.39 3.50
CA GLY A 19 -5.69 -1.91 2.75
C GLY A 19 -5.63 -0.39 2.74
N ALA A 20 -6.76 0.32 2.67
CA ALA A 20 -6.77 1.77 2.80
C ALA A 20 -6.42 2.26 4.23
N VAL A 21 -6.74 1.47 5.27
CA VAL A 21 -6.27 1.75 6.64
C VAL A 21 -4.76 1.57 6.73
N LEU A 22 -4.22 0.42 6.32
CA LEU A 22 -2.78 0.15 6.39
C LEU A 22 -1.94 0.92 5.36
N GLY A 23 -2.58 1.44 4.32
CA GLY A 23 -1.94 2.29 3.31
C GLY A 23 -1.45 3.62 3.86
N SER A 24 -1.79 3.98 5.10
CA SER A 24 -1.33 5.22 5.74
C SER A 24 -1.59 6.45 4.86
N GLY A 25 -2.75 6.50 4.22
CA GLY A 25 -3.15 7.57 3.30
C GLY A 25 -2.83 7.34 1.83
N GLY A 26 -2.03 6.33 1.48
CA GLY A 26 -1.70 6.02 0.09
C GLY A 26 -1.98 4.58 -0.31
N GLY A 27 -1.18 4.03 -1.22
CA GLY A 27 -1.42 2.72 -1.83
C GLY A 27 -2.65 2.64 -2.77
N GLY A 28 -3.14 3.80 -3.19
CA GLY A 28 -4.24 3.99 -4.14
C GLY A 28 -5.64 3.91 -3.53
N ASP A 29 -6.60 4.48 -4.26
CA ASP A 29 -7.98 4.63 -3.79
C ASP A 29 -8.71 3.26 -3.68
N PRO A 30 -9.31 2.96 -2.51
CA PRO A 30 -10.00 1.68 -2.29
C PRO A 30 -11.28 1.53 -3.12
N TYR A 31 -11.93 2.63 -3.52
CA TYR A 31 -13.12 2.59 -4.37
C TYR A 31 -12.77 2.14 -5.79
N VAL A 32 -11.69 2.66 -6.38
CA VAL A 32 -11.18 2.24 -7.70
C VAL A 32 -10.82 0.76 -7.69
N GLY A 33 -10.06 0.31 -6.69
CA GLY A 33 -9.69 -1.10 -6.55
C GLY A 33 -10.91 -2.01 -6.43
N ARG A 34 -11.87 -1.62 -5.60
CA ARG A 34 -13.14 -2.34 -5.45
C ARG A 34 -13.93 -2.41 -6.75
N LEU A 35 -14.04 -1.33 -7.53
CA LEU A 35 -14.76 -1.33 -8.81
C LEU A 35 -14.12 -2.29 -9.81
N MET A 36 -12.80 -2.16 -10.00
CA MET A 36 -12.06 -3.00 -10.93
C MET A 36 -12.22 -4.47 -10.59
N THR A 37 -12.04 -4.81 -9.32
CA THR A 37 -12.02 -6.21 -8.96
C THR A 37 -13.43 -6.78 -8.84
N ASN A 38 -14.45 -5.98 -8.49
CA ASN A 38 -15.85 -6.39 -8.62
C ASN A 38 -16.21 -6.73 -10.06
N GLN A 39 -15.72 -5.97 -11.04
CA GLN A 39 -15.96 -6.23 -12.45
C GLN A 39 -15.21 -7.49 -12.90
N CYS A 40 -13.94 -7.63 -12.52
CA CYS A 40 -13.11 -8.76 -12.92
C CYS A 40 -13.51 -10.08 -12.26
N LEU A 41 -14.00 -10.04 -11.01
CA LEU A 41 -14.43 -11.22 -10.26
C LEU A 41 -15.91 -11.54 -10.39
N LYS A 42 -16.69 -10.77 -11.18
CA LYS A 42 -18.14 -10.98 -11.31
C LYS A 42 -18.50 -12.42 -11.71
N ASN A 43 -17.65 -13.05 -12.53
CA ASN A 43 -17.82 -14.42 -13.02
C ASN A 43 -16.61 -15.31 -12.70
N ALA A 44 -15.67 -14.86 -11.87
CA ALA A 44 -14.46 -15.63 -11.55
C ALA A 44 -14.70 -16.50 -10.31
N GLU A 45 -14.01 -17.64 -10.26
CA GLU A 45 -13.93 -18.43 -9.04
C GLU A 45 -13.17 -17.66 -7.94
N PRO A 46 -13.47 -17.92 -6.65
CA PRO A 46 -12.70 -17.33 -5.55
C PRO A 46 -11.21 -17.62 -5.68
N VAL A 47 -10.37 -16.62 -5.42
CA VAL A 47 -8.91 -16.76 -5.53
C VAL A 47 -8.38 -17.50 -4.31
N LYS A 48 -7.59 -18.56 -4.54
CA LYS A 48 -6.91 -19.30 -3.46
C LYS A 48 -5.84 -18.42 -2.82
N VAL A 49 -5.86 -18.35 -1.49
CA VAL A 49 -4.81 -17.76 -0.67
C VAL A 49 -3.99 -18.88 -0.05
N ILE A 50 -2.68 -18.80 -0.18
CA ILE A 50 -1.72 -19.80 0.30
C ILE A 50 -0.67 -19.16 1.21
N GLU A 51 -0.10 -19.94 2.10
CA GLU A 51 1.14 -19.57 2.76
C GLU A 51 2.31 -19.76 1.80
N VAL A 52 3.34 -18.92 1.91
CA VAL A 52 4.58 -19.09 1.12
C VAL A 52 5.25 -20.44 1.38
N ASP A 53 5.00 -21.04 2.54
CA ASP A 53 5.53 -22.34 2.95
C ASP A 53 4.87 -23.53 2.23
N GLU A 54 3.75 -23.31 1.53
CA GLU A 54 3.11 -24.32 0.67
C GLU A 54 3.79 -24.47 -0.71
N LEU A 55 4.69 -23.55 -1.06
CA LEU A 55 5.40 -23.56 -2.34
C LEU A 55 6.78 -24.22 -2.21
N ASP A 56 7.17 -24.94 -3.27
CA ASP A 56 8.54 -25.41 -3.45
C ASP A 56 9.51 -24.23 -3.45
N ASP A 57 10.68 -24.41 -2.84
CA ASP A 57 11.63 -23.34 -2.57
C ASP A 57 12.06 -22.54 -3.82
N ASP A 58 12.10 -23.17 -4.98
CA ASP A 58 12.46 -22.53 -6.24
C ASP A 58 11.26 -21.89 -6.98
N SER A 59 10.04 -22.08 -6.51
CA SER A 59 8.82 -21.53 -7.13
C SER A 59 8.92 -20.02 -7.35
N LEU A 60 8.61 -19.55 -8.56
CA LEU A 60 8.65 -18.13 -8.89
C LEU A 60 7.37 -17.45 -8.40
N ILE A 61 7.54 -16.41 -7.58
CA ILE A 61 6.47 -15.56 -7.08
C ILE A 61 6.64 -14.17 -7.72
N LEU A 62 5.56 -13.64 -8.29
CA LEU A 62 5.57 -12.30 -8.87
C LEU A 62 4.76 -11.32 -8.03
N PRO A 63 5.42 -10.31 -7.46
CA PRO A 63 4.73 -9.14 -6.97
C PRO A 63 4.14 -8.34 -8.12
N ILE A 64 2.90 -7.89 -7.95
CA ILE A 64 2.21 -7.00 -8.88
C ILE A 64 1.73 -5.77 -8.11
N ALA A 65 1.91 -4.61 -8.72
CA ALA A 65 1.44 -3.33 -8.19
C ALA A 65 1.08 -2.38 -9.32
N MET A 66 0.52 -1.23 -8.96
CA MET A 66 0.37 -0.11 -9.85
C MET A 66 1.30 1.02 -9.40
N MET A 67 2.05 1.56 -10.36
CA MET A 67 2.91 2.72 -10.20
C MET A 67 2.22 3.96 -10.78
N GLY A 68 2.31 5.09 -10.09
CA GLY A 68 1.74 6.35 -10.56
C GLY A 68 1.40 7.32 -9.44
N ALA A 69 0.75 8.41 -9.78
CA ALA A 69 0.21 9.36 -8.80
C ALA A 69 -1.22 8.95 -8.41
N PRO A 70 -1.55 8.74 -7.12
CA PRO A 70 -2.89 8.34 -6.67
C PRO A 70 -4.03 9.19 -7.27
N THR A 71 -3.81 10.49 -7.45
CA THR A 71 -4.77 11.41 -8.07
C THR A 71 -5.12 11.03 -9.51
N VAL A 72 -4.15 10.59 -10.32
CA VAL A 72 -4.38 10.11 -11.69
C VAL A 72 -5.16 8.79 -11.69
N MET A 73 -4.90 7.93 -10.69
CA MET A 73 -5.53 6.62 -10.56
C MET A 73 -7.04 6.70 -10.35
N MET A 74 -7.54 7.83 -9.81
CA MET A 74 -8.99 8.08 -9.67
C MET A 74 -9.70 8.35 -11.01
N GLU A 75 -8.96 8.83 -12.01
CA GLU A 75 -9.53 9.24 -13.31
C GLU A 75 -9.17 8.28 -14.45
N LYS A 76 -7.99 7.66 -14.37
CA LYS A 76 -7.43 6.78 -15.40
C LYS A 76 -7.41 5.33 -14.93
N PHE A 77 -8.53 4.65 -15.16
CA PHE A 77 -8.68 3.24 -14.85
C PHE A 77 -7.84 2.37 -15.81
N PRO A 78 -7.21 1.29 -15.31
CA PRO A 78 -6.58 0.30 -16.17
C PRO A 78 -7.63 -0.47 -16.98
N SER A 79 -7.23 -0.94 -18.16
CA SER A 79 -8.04 -1.74 -19.08
C SER A 79 -8.35 -3.14 -18.54
N GLY A 80 -7.50 -3.65 -17.64
CA GLY A 80 -7.51 -5.01 -17.12
C GLY A 80 -6.71 -6.01 -17.96
N ASN A 81 -6.25 -5.65 -19.16
CA ASN A 81 -5.44 -6.53 -20.02
C ASN A 81 -3.94 -6.50 -19.67
N GLU A 82 -3.51 -5.52 -18.87
CA GLU A 82 -2.12 -5.33 -18.48
C GLU A 82 -1.62 -6.52 -17.67
N PHE A 83 -2.45 -7.07 -16.77
CA PHE A 83 -2.03 -8.13 -15.85
C PHE A 83 -1.54 -9.41 -16.56
N THR A 84 -2.27 -9.88 -17.57
CA THR A 84 -1.89 -11.10 -18.32
C THR A 84 -0.65 -10.87 -19.17
N GLN A 85 -0.53 -9.68 -19.77
CA GLN A 85 0.66 -9.30 -20.53
C GLN A 85 1.89 -9.16 -19.63
N LEU A 86 1.72 -8.59 -18.44
CA LEU A 86 2.78 -8.36 -17.46
C LEU A 86 3.37 -9.68 -16.96
N VAL A 87 2.51 -10.63 -16.57
CA VAL A 87 2.95 -11.97 -16.19
C VAL A 87 3.64 -12.66 -17.37
N SER A 88 3.06 -12.59 -18.58
CA SER A 88 3.67 -13.18 -19.77
C SER A 88 5.04 -12.59 -20.12
N MET A 89 5.24 -11.28 -19.90
CA MET A 89 6.54 -10.62 -20.08
C MET A 89 7.55 -11.15 -19.06
N MET A 90 7.16 -11.21 -17.79
CA MET A 90 8.03 -11.71 -16.72
C MET A 90 8.40 -13.18 -16.90
N GLU A 91 7.47 -14.05 -17.29
CA GLU A 91 7.77 -15.46 -17.58
C GLU A 91 8.80 -15.62 -18.70
N ARG A 92 8.74 -14.77 -19.74
CA ARG A 92 9.73 -14.77 -20.83
C ARG A 92 11.10 -14.30 -20.36
N LEU A 93 11.16 -13.22 -19.58
CA LEU A 93 12.42 -12.68 -19.05
C LEU A 93 13.09 -13.66 -18.10
N MET A 94 12.30 -14.26 -17.19
CA MET A 94 12.77 -15.18 -16.17
C MET A 94 12.98 -16.60 -16.70
N GLN A 95 12.49 -16.90 -17.91
CA GLN A 95 12.45 -18.25 -18.49
C GLN A 95 11.84 -19.29 -17.54
N LYS A 96 10.86 -18.87 -16.73
CA LYS A 96 10.23 -19.68 -15.69
C LYS A 96 8.76 -19.32 -15.55
N LYS A 97 7.92 -20.33 -15.32
CA LYS A 97 6.49 -20.15 -15.06
C LYS A 97 6.25 -19.61 -13.66
N VAL A 98 5.27 -18.72 -13.54
CA VAL A 98 4.88 -18.14 -12.26
C VAL A 98 4.03 -19.14 -11.49
N SER A 99 4.40 -19.37 -10.22
CA SER A 99 3.66 -20.28 -9.33
C SER A 99 2.62 -19.55 -8.48
N ALA A 100 2.87 -18.29 -8.13
CA ALA A 100 1.97 -17.49 -7.30
C ALA A 100 2.14 -15.98 -7.52
N ILE A 101 1.08 -15.23 -7.19
CA ILE A 101 1.08 -13.77 -7.19
C ILE A 101 1.27 -13.26 -5.75
N LEU A 102 1.92 -12.10 -5.62
CA LEU A 102 2.11 -11.41 -4.34
C LEU A 102 1.58 -9.97 -4.43
N CYS A 103 0.88 -9.52 -3.39
CA CYS A 103 0.66 -8.09 -3.18
C CYS A 103 1.97 -7.49 -2.65
N ILE A 104 2.53 -6.46 -3.29
CA ILE A 104 3.80 -5.89 -2.78
C ILE A 104 3.60 -5.10 -1.49
N GLU A 105 2.40 -4.57 -1.26
CA GLU A 105 2.09 -3.66 -0.15
C GLU A 105 0.64 -3.78 0.35
N ALA A 106 0.41 -3.27 1.56
CA ALA A 106 -0.90 -3.17 2.19
C ALA A 106 -1.60 -1.84 1.84
N GLY A 107 -1.89 -1.62 0.56
CA GLY A 107 -2.52 -0.40 0.03
C GLY A 107 -3.96 -0.61 -0.45
N GLY A 108 -4.80 0.42 -0.47
CA GLY A 108 -6.22 0.30 -0.86
C GLY A 108 -6.42 -0.33 -2.25
N LEU A 109 -5.68 0.15 -3.26
CA LEU A 109 -5.70 -0.40 -4.61
C LEU A 109 -4.70 -1.56 -4.75
N ASN A 110 -3.46 -1.38 -4.28
CA ASN A 110 -2.37 -2.34 -4.50
C ASN A 110 -2.55 -3.67 -3.73
N SER A 111 -3.44 -3.73 -2.73
CA SER A 111 -3.88 -4.98 -2.11
C SER A 111 -5.03 -5.67 -2.86
N THR A 112 -5.61 -5.05 -3.89
CA THR A 112 -6.77 -5.58 -4.63
C THR A 112 -6.48 -5.97 -6.07
N ILE A 113 -5.64 -5.20 -6.78
CA ILE A 113 -5.35 -5.45 -8.19
C ILE A 113 -4.59 -6.77 -8.45
N PRO A 114 -3.74 -7.30 -7.55
CA PRO A 114 -3.08 -8.58 -7.80
C PRO A 114 -4.10 -9.73 -7.87
N PHE A 115 -5.26 -9.61 -7.22
CA PHE A 115 -6.36 -10.58 -7.35
C PHE A 115 -6.93 -10.66 -8.76
N VAL A 116 -6.87 -9.57 -9.53
CA VAL A 116 -7.28 -9.59 -10.94
C VAL A 116 -6.34 -10.47 -11.76
N ALA A 117 -5.03 -10.34 -11.54
CA ALA A 117 -4.03 -11.19 -12.20
C ALA A 117 -4.21 -12.67 -11.80
N ALA A 118 -4.32 -12.92 -10.49
CA ALA A 118 -4.51 -14.25 -9.94
C ALA A 118 -5.76 -14.94 -10.49
N ALA A 119 -6.91 -14.26 -10.49
CA ALA A 119 -8.17 -14.79 -11.02
C ALA A 119 -8.12 -15.04 -12.52
N LYS A 120 -7.54 -14.14 -13.32
CA LYS A 120 -7.45 -14.30 -14.78
C LYS A 120 -6.53 -15.45 -15.20
N LEU A 121 -5.50 -15.74 -14.40
CA LEU A 121 -4.47 -16.72 -14.72
C LEU A 121 -4.64 -18.05 -13.96
N GLY A 122 -5.61 -18.13 -13.04
CA GLY A 122 -5.80 -19.31 -12.19
C GLY A 122 -4.64 -19.55 -11.21
N LEU A 123 -3.96 -18.47 -10.79
CA LEU A 123 -2.83 -18.53 -9.87
C LEU A 123 -3.28 -18.23 -8.43
N PRO A 124 -2.66 -18.85 -7.41
CA PRO A 124 -2.89 -18.48 -6.02
C PRO A 124 -2.21 -17.15 -5.68
N ILE A 125 -2.66 -16.53 -4.58
CA ILE A 125 -2.00 -15.38 -3.94
C ILE A 125 -1.39 -15.81 -2.61
N VAL A 126 -0.18 -15.32 -2.32
CA VAL A 126 0.48 -15.52 -1.03
C VAL A 126 -0.14 -14.63 0.05
N ASP A 127 -0.42 -15.17 1.24
CA ASP A 127 -0.84 -14.41 2.42
C ASP A 127 0.36 -13.65 3.03
N GLY A 128 0.68 -12.53 2.42
CA GLY A 128 1.73 -11.64 2.88
C GLY A 128 1.98 -10.52 1.88
N ASP A 129 2.84 -9.59 2.26
CA ASP A 129 3.35 -8.54 1.39
C ASP A 129 4.75 -8.11 1.84
N ALA A 130 5.37 -7.20 1.09
CA ALA A 130 6.75 -6.77 1.34
C ALA A 130 6.85 -5.43 2.09
N MET A 131 5.75 -4.84 2.57
CA MET A 131 5.72 -3.54 3.25
C MET A 131 4.99 -3.52 4.61
N GLY A 132 3.93 -4.29 4.81
CA GLY A 132 3.02 -4.27 5.97
C GLY A 132 2.18 -2.99 6.07
N ARG A 133 2.41 -2.06 5.15
CA ARG A 133 1.79 -0.75 4.96
C ARG A 133 1.99 -0.35 3.49
N ALA A 134 1.75 0.91 3.13
CA ALA A 134 2.28 1.49 1.89
C ALA A 134 3.43 2.46 2.18
N PHE A 135 4.37 2.55 1.25
CA PHE A 135 5.48 3.50 1.25
C PHE A 135 5.59 4.22 -0.10
N PRO A 136 6.15 5.44 -0.15
CA PRO A 136 6.09 6.24 -1.37
C PRO A 136 6.96 5.73 -2.53
N GLU A 137 8.11 5.13 -2.23
CA GLU A 137 9.15 4.82 -3.22
C GLU A 137 9.39 3.32 -3.35
N LEU A 138 9.64 2.86 -4.57
CA LEU A 138 9.72 1.43 -4.93
C LEU A 138 10.76 0.63 -4.12
N GLN A 139 11.85 1.25 -3.71
CA GLN A 139 12.89 0.60 -2.91
C GLN A 139 12.48 0.35 -1.46
N MET A 140 11.38 0.94 -0.99
CA MET A 140 10.90 0.83 0.40
C MET A 140 10.11 -0.46 0.61
N VAL A 141 10.73 -1.57 0.28
CA VAL A 141 10.21 -2.93 0.48
C VAL A 141 11.22 -3.73 1.30
N SER A 142 10.70 -4.62 2.14
CA SER A 142 11.49 -5.53 2.99
C SER A 142 12.47 -6.39 2.17
N PHE A 143 12.13 -6.71 0.93
CA PHE A 143 13.01 -7.41 -0.01
C PHE A 143 14.32 -6.65 -0.27
N THR A 144 14.31 -5.31 -0.27
CA THR A 144 15.52 -4.47 -0.37
C THR A 144 16.44 -4.69 0.83
N LEU A 145 15.90 -4.92 2.03
CA LEU A 145 16.71 -5.24 3.23
C LEU A 145 17.47 -6.55 3.07
N GLY A 146 16.95 -7.45 2.23
CA GLY A 146 17.60 -8.71 1.84
C GLY A 146 18.55 -8.62 0.65
N GLY A 147 18.78 -7.42 0.11
CA GLY A 147 19.58 -7.23 -1.09
C GLY A 147 18.92 -7.72 -2.37
N ILE A 148 17.62 -8.02 -2.34
CA ILE A 148 16.85 -8.43 -3.52
C ILE A 148 16.62 -7.20 -4.40
N THR A 149 16.86 -7.34 -5.69
CA THR A 149 16.71 -6.26 -6.66
C THR A 149 15.29 -6.16 -7.18
N ALA A 150 14.86 -4.94 -7.48
CA ALA A 150 13.59 -4.67 -8.15
C ALA A 150 13.54 -5.25 -9.57
N THR A 151 14.71 -5.42 -10.20
CA THR A 151 14.86 -5.91 -11.57
C THR A 151 15.20 -7.40 -11.63
N PRO A 152 14.81 -8.11 -12.70
CA PRO A 152 14.08 -7.60 -13.87
C PRO A 152 12.68 -7.12 -13.50
N MET A 153 12.31 -5.96 -14.04
CA MET A 153 11.00 -5.35 -13.81
C MET A 153 10.29 -5.23 -15.16
N ALA A 154 8.99 -5.49 -15.19
CA ALA A 154 8.13 -5.21 -16.33
C ALA A 154 7.12 -4.13 -15.99
N MET A 155 6.74 -3.32 -16.97
CA MET A 155 5.72 -2.28 -16.85
C MET A 155 4.83 -2.24 -18.09
N ILE A 156 3.52 -2.05 -17.89
CA ILE A 156 2.52 -1.97 -18.96
C ILE A 156 1.50 -0.86 -18.67
N ASP A 157 1.21 -0.01 -19.65
CA ASP A 157 0.15 1.00 -19.55
C ASP A 157 -1.23 0.50 -20.01
N ASP A 158 -2.24 1.34 -19.83
CA ASP A 158 -3.64 1.10 -20.24
C ASP A 158 -3.83 0.85 -21.75
N LYS A 159 -2.84 1.21 -22.57
CA LYS A 159 -2.86 1.07 -24.04
C LYS A 159 -2.14 -0.19 -24.50
N GLY A 160 -1.47 -0.90 -23.59
CA GLY A 160 -0.67 -2.10 -23.89
C GLY A 160 0.77 -1.81 -24.29
N ASN A 161 1.28 -0.59 -24.08
CA ASN A 161 2.70 -0.30 -24.26
C ASN A 161 3.48 -0.95 -23.12
N GLY A 162 4.41 -1.84 -23.45
CA GLY A 162 5.23 -2.56 -22.49
C GLY A 162 6.69 -2.09 -22.47
N ALA A 163 7.30 -2.10 -21.29
CA ALA A 163 8.73 -1.87 -21.11
C ALA A 163 9.30 -2.80 -20.03
N THR A 164 10.60 -3.05 -20.11
CA THR A 164 11.34 -3.84 -19.12
C THR A 164 12.55 -3.06 -18.62
N PHE A 165 12.91 -3.25 -17.36
CA PHE A 165 14.05 -2.59 -16.75
C PHE A 165 15.03 -3.62 -16.19
N ASP A 166 16.32 -3.33 -16.42
CA ASP A 166 17.46 -3.94 -15.76
C ASP A 166 18.38 -2.79 -15.35
N THR A 167 18.57 -2.59 -14.05
CA THR A 167 19.22 -1.38 -13.55
C THR A 167 20.19 -1.70 -12.43
N ILE A 168 21.11 -0.78 -12.18
CA ILE A 168 22.21 -0.98 -11.23
C ILE A 168 21.78 -0.88 -9.76
N SER A 169 20.55 -0.45 -9.45
CA SER A 169 20.02 -0.34 -8.09
C SER A 169 18.50 -0.10 -8.08
N ASN A 170 17.85 -0.36 -6.94
CA ASN A 170 16.42 -0.12 -6.77
C ASN A 170 16.07 1.37 -6.89
N GLN A 171 16.96 2.29 -6.48
CA GLN A 171 16.78 3.73 -6.65
C GLN A 171 16.84 4.16 -8.13
N TRP A 172 17.70 3.54 -8.93
CA TRP A 172 17.72 3.76 -10.38
C TRP A 172 16.49 3.16 -11.06
N THR A 173 16.01 2.00 -10.59
CA THR A 173 14.74 1.42 -11.05
C THR A 173 13.59 2.41 -10.83
N GLU A 174 13.43 2.89 -9.60
CA GLU A 174 12.44 3.90 -9.22
C GLU A 174 12.49 5.13 -10.12
N LYS A 175 13.69 5.72 -10.29
CA LYS A 175 13.87 6.94 -11.10
C LYS A 175 13.49 6.74 -12.56
N LEU A 176 13.92 5.64 -13.18
CA LEU A 176 13.67 5.38 -14.61
C LEU A 176 12.22 4.93 -14.86
N ALA A 177 11.69 4.05 -14.02
CA ALA A 177 10.32 3.60 -14.11
C ALA A 177 9.35 4.78 -13.93
N ARG A 178 9.57 5.65 -12.94
CA ARG A 178 8.73 6.82 -12.69
C ARG A 178 8.73 7.81 -13.87
N ALA A 179 9.89 8.02 -14.50
CA ALA A 179 9.98 8.85 -15.70
C ALA A 179 9.14 8.27 -16.86
N LEU A 180 9.18 6.96 -17.05
CA LEU A 180 8.35 6.30 -18.06
C LEU A 180 6.86 6.32 -17.69
N THR A 181 6.50 6.15 -16.42
CA THR A 181 5.11 6.26 -15.94
C THR A 181 4.50 7.61 -16.29
N ILE A 182 5.26 8.71 -16.21
CA ILE A 182 4.81 10.04 -16.64
C ILE A 182 4.44 10.03 -18.12
N GLN A 183 5.29 9.45 -18.98
CA GLN A 183 5.03 9.35 -20.42
C GLN A 183 3.87 8.40 -20.76
N MET A 184 3.63 7.39 -19.92
CA MET A 184 2.46 6.50 -20.00
C MET A 184 1.15 7.16 -19.54
N GLY A 185 1.18 8.46 -19.21
CA GLY A 185 0.00 9.20 -18.76
C GLY A 185 -0.26 9.08 -17.26
N GLY A 186 0.80 8.93 -16.45
CA GLY A 186 0.76 9.08 -14.99
C GLY A 186 0.39 7.83 -14.19
N SER A 187 0.10 6.71 -14.85
CA SER A 187 -0.15 5.40 -14.21
C SER A 187 0.24 4.23 -15.13
N ALA A 188 0.75 3.16 -14.53
CA ALA A 188 1.07 1.90 -15.22
C ALA A 188 1.08 0.71 -14.23
N MET A 189 0.78 -0.49 -14.74
CA MET A 189 0.92 -1.74 -13.99
C MET A 189 2.37 -2.20 -14.03
N VAL A 190 2.85 -2.69 -12.90
CA VAL A 190 4.25 -3.11 -12.74
C VAL A 190 4.35 -4.47 -12.06
N SER A 191 5.34 -5.24 -12.48
CA SER A 191 5.82 -6.41 -11.74
C SER A 191 7.31 -6.23 -11.52
N LEU A 192 7.70 -6.35 -10.26
CA LEU A 192 9.00 -5.95 -9.73
C LEU A 192 9.33 -6.86 -8.54
N TYR A 193 10.62 -6.99 -8.23
CA TYR A 193 11.11 -7.94 -7.23
C TYR A 193 10.59 -9.37 -7.47
N PRO A 194 10.80 -9.97 -8.67
CA PRO A 194 10.54 -11.39 -8.83
C PRO A 194 11.41 -12.16 -7.82
N VAL A 195 10.79 -13.05 -7.05
CA VAL A 195 11.47 -13.81 -6.00
C VAL A 195 11.14 -15.29 -6.09
N THR A 196 12.08 -16.11 -5.66
CA THR A 196 11.78 -17.52 -5.33
C THR A 196 11.03 -17.60 -4.00
N ALA A 197 10.32 -18.70 -3.76
CA ALA A 197 9.66 -18.93 -2.47
C ALA A 197 10.67 -18.93 -1.30
N ALA A 198 11.89 -19.46 -1.50
CA ALA A 198 12.95 -19.44 -0.50
C ALA A 198 13.43 -18.02 -0.13
N GLU A 199 13.55 -17.12 -1.12
CA GLU A 199 13.90 -15.72 -0.89
C GLU A 199 12.75 -14.98 -0.22
N CYS A 200 11.53 -15.17 -0.73
CA CYS A 200 10.31 -14.58 -0.21
C CYS A 200 10.15 -14.87 1.29
N LYS A 201 10.29 -16.14 1.71
CA LYS A 201 10.17 -16.58 3.12
C LYS A 201 11.00 -15.77 4.12
N LYS A 202 12.16 -15.24 3.71
CA LYS A 202 13.11 -14.56 4.60
C LYS A 202 12.71 -13.13 4.94
N TYR A 203 12.02 -12.46 4.02
CA TYR A 203 11.74 -11.03 4.12
C TYR A 203 10.24 -10.69 3.97
N LEU A 204 9.39 -11.67 3.69
CA LEU A 204 7.94 -11.50 3.62
C LEU A 204 7.35 -11.17 5.00
N ILE A 205 6.49 -10.15 5.04
CA ILE A 205 5.62 -9.89 6.19
C ILE A 205 4.42 -10.84 6.07
N LYS A 206 4.52 -11.98 6.75
CA LYS A 206 3.52 -13.07 6.67
C LYS A 206 2.17 -12.66 7.25
N ASN A 207 1.09 -13.18 6.68
CA ASN A 207 -0.31 -12.99 7.11
C ASN A 207 -0.83 -11.55 6.98
N SER A 208 -0.14 -10.67 6.24
CA SER A 208 -0.55 -9.28 6.12
C SER A 208 -1.87 -9.14 5.35
N LEU A 209 -2.15 -10.01 4.39
CA LEU A 209 -3.43 -10.02 3.67
C LEU A 209 -4.58 -10.48 4.58
N SER A 210 -4.35 -11.47 5.44
CA SER A 210 -5.28 -11.83 6.51
C SER A 210 -5.51 -10.68 7.50
N LEU A 211 -4.48 -9.89 7.81
CA LEU A 211 -4.58 -8.70 8.66
C LEU A 211 -5.40 -7.59 8.00
N ILE A 212 -5.11 -7.30 6.74
CA ILE A 212 -5.88 -6.36 5.93
C ILE A 212 -7.36 -6.75 5.90
N HIS A 213 -7.68 -8.03 5.63
CA HIS A 213 -9.06 -8.50 5.65
C HIS A 213 -9.71 -8.31 7.02
N TYR A 214 -9.01 -8.65 8.10
CA TYR A 214 -9.48 -8.50 9.47
C TYR A 214 -9.82 -7.05 9.82
N ILE A 215 -8.93 -6.12 9.49
CA ILE A 215 -9.15 -4.67 9.67
C ILE A 215 -10.37 -4.22 8.89
N GLY A 216 -10.50 -4.66 7.63
CA GLY A 216 -11.67 -4.36 6.81
C GLY A 216 -12.99 -4.80 7.43
N CYS A 217 -13.02 -5.98 8.06
CA CYS A 217 -14.18 -6.46 8.81
C CYS A 217 -14.50 -5.56 10.01
N ILE A 218 -13.50 -5.14 10.78
CA ILE A 218 -13.68 -4.23 11.92
C ILE A 218 -14.27 -2.89 11.47
N VAL A 219 -13.76 -2.33 10.37
CA VAL A 219 -14.28 -1.07 9.82
C VAL A 219 -15.75 -1.21 9.41
N LYS A 220 -16.09 -2.31 8.71
CA LYS A 220 -17.48 -2.59 8.30
C LYS A 220 -18.42 -2.79 9.50
N GLU A 221 -17.95 -3.46 10.55
CA GLU A 221 -18.77 -3.80 11.72
C GLU A 221 -18.97 -2.63 12.68
N HIS A 222 -17.91 -1.84 12.92
CA HIS A 222 -17.89 -0.81 13.95
C HIS A 222 -18.01 0.62 13.42
N SER A 223 -17.92 0.83 12.09
CA SER A 223 -18.11 2.13 11.44
C SER A 223 -17.30 3.23 12.15
N PHE A 224 -17.93 4.32 12.59
CA PHE A 224 -17.26 5.47 13.23
C PHE A 224 -16.47 5.12 14.51
N ASN A 225 -16.69 3.95 15.13
CA ASN A 225 -15.92 3.47 16.29
C ASN A 225 -14.75 2.54 15.91
N ALA A 226 -14.57 2.21 14.63
CA ALA A 226 -13.56 1.24 14.20
C ALA A 226 -12.15 1.61 14.65
N TYR A 227 -11.78 2.90 14.59
CA TYR A 227 -10.45 3.35 14.99
C TYR A 227 -10.13 3.04 16.48
N LEU A 228 -11.12 3.05 17.37
CA LEU A 228 -10.94 2.70 18.79
C LEU A 228 -10.73 1.20 18.97
N VAL A 229 -11.49 0.39 18.24
CA VAL A 229 -11.34 -1.08 18.25
C VAL A 229 -9.96 -1.45 17.72
N LEU A 230 -9.56 -0.88 16.58
CA LEU A 230 -8.24 -1.09 15.98
C LEU A 230 -7.11 -0.62 16.89
N ALA A 231 -7.26 0.53 17.58
CA ALA A 231 -6.28 0.97 18.56
C ALA A 231 -6.05 -0.08 19.66
N LYS A 232 -7.13 -0.65 20.20
CA LYS A 232 -7.03 -1.68 21.24
C LYS A 232 -6.41 -2.98 20.71
N GLU A 233 -6.83 -3.43 19.54
CA GLU A 233 -6.47 -4.76 19.03
C GLU A 233 -5.10 -4.82 18.37
N LEU A 234 -4.63 -3.70 17.80
CA LEU A 234 -3.38 -3.62 17.06
C LEU A 234 -2.30 -2.82 17.82
N ASN A 235 -2.47 -2.63 19.13
CA ASN A 235 -1.59 -1.81 19.98
C ASN A 235 -1.37 -0.40 19.42
N GLY A 236 -2.44 0.16 18.85
CA GLY A 236 -2.46 1.51 18.31
C GLY A 236 -2.82 2.56 19.35
N LYS A 237 -2.78 3.81 18.89
CA LYS A 237 -3.05 4.98 19.73
C LYS A 237 -3.92 5.99 18.99
N HIS A 238 -5.02 6.42 19.59
CA HIS A 238 -5.76 7.56 19.09
C HIS A 238 -4.91 8.82 19.30
N LEU A 239 -4.38 9.37 18.21
CA LEU A 239 -3.42 10.47 18.24
C LEU A 239 -4.12 11.82 18.34
N PHE A 240 -5.22 12.00 17.60
CA PHE A 240 -5.89 13.28 17.48
C PHE A 240 -7.30 13.15 16.87
N GLN A 241 -8.20 14.06 17.21
CA GLN A 241 -9.47 14.24 16.52
C GLN A 241 -9.59 15.68 16.03
N ALA A 242 -9.89 15.88 14.74
CA ALA A 242 -9.85 17.21 14.14
C ALA A 242 -10.81 17.43 12.99
N ARG A 243 -10.99 18.70 12.65
CA ARG A 243 -11.51 19.15 11.35
C ARG A 243 -10.35 19.67 10.50
N VAL A 244 -10.36 19.31 9.21
CA VAL A 244 -9.41 19.80 8.22
C VAL A 244 -9.66 21.28 7.95
N ARG A 245 -8.65 22.11 8.19
CA ARG A 245 -8.68 23.56 7.96
C ARG A 245 -8.03 23.98 6.67
N ASP A 246 -7.06 23.22 6.18
CA ASP A 246 -6.36 23.54 4.95
C ASP A 246 -5.66 22.30 4.43
N VAL A 247 -5.52 22.21 3.10
CA VAL A 247 -4.77 21.15 2.44
C VAL A 247 -3.94 21.77 1.32
N GLU A 248 -2.63 21.84 1.55
CA GLU A 248 -1.66 22.28 0.55
C GLU A 248 -1.13 21.05 -0.19
N ARG A 249 -1.20 21.05 -1.53
CA ARG A 249 -0.71 19.94 -2.36
C ARG A 249 0.11 20.45 -3.54
N THR A 250 1.18 19.74 -3.81
CA THR A 250 2.00 19.94 -5.01
C THR A 250 2.30 18.59 -5.64
N ALA A 251 2.10 18.50 -6.96
CA ALA A 251 2.48 17.34 -7.74
C ALA A 251 3.78 17.66 -8.49
N GLY A 252 4.76 16.77 -8.39
CA GLY A 252 6.06 16.95 -9.02
C GLY A 252 6.90 15.68 -8.92
N GLU A 253 7.73 15.43 -9.94
CA GLU A 253 8.63 14.27 -10.00
C GLU A 253 7.92 12.91 -9.83
N GLY A 254 6.63 12.84 -10.18
CA GLY A 254 5.81 11.64 -10.04
C GLY A 254 5.30 11.37 -8.61
N PHE A 255 5.42 12.32 -7.68
CA PHE A 255 4.86 12.25 -6.33
C PHE A 255 3.87 13.38 -6.06
N THR A 256 2.94 13.15 -5.13
CA THR A 256 2.12 14.21 -4.54
C THR A 256 2.62 14.48 -3.13
N ARG A 257 3.09 15.70 -2.88
CA ARG A 257 3.57 16.15 -1.55
C ARG A 257 2.66 17.23 -1.01
N GLY A 258 2.48 17.24 0.30
CA GLY A 258 1.60 18.22 0.88
C GLY A 258 1.58 18.27 2.39
N VAL A 259 0.79 19.23 2.86
CA VAL A 259 0.57 19.54 4.26
C VAL A 259 -0.93 19.63 4.52
N VAL A 260 -1.40 18.94 5.55
CA VAL A 260 -2.76 19.11 6.08
C VAL A 260 -2.69 19.89 7.38
N LYS A 261 -3.44 20.99 7.47
CA LYS A 261 -3.63 21.73 8.73
C LYS A 261 -4.93 21.29 9.38
N LEU A 262 -4.87 21.00 10.67
CA LEU A 262 -5.95 20.40 11.45
C LEU A 262 -6.28 21.27 12.65
N GLU A 263 -7.56 21.51 12.88
CA GLU A 263 -8.07 22.12 14.11
C GLU A 263 -8.79 21.06 14.94
N GLY A 264 -8.38 20.92 16.20
CA GLY A 264 -8.91 19.91 17.10
C GLY A 264 -10.40 20.11 17.42
N ILE A 265 -11.11 18.99 17.52
CA ILE A 265 -12.53 18.93 17.91
C ILE A 265 -12.70 17.95 19.09
N GLY A 266 -13.87 17.96 19.73
CA GLY A 266 -14.13 17.12 20.91
C GLY A 266 -13.15 17.44 22.04
N ASP A 267 -12.47 16.41 22.55
CA ASP A 267 -11.46 16.55 23.61
C ASP A 267 -10.18 17.30 23.16
N PHE A 268 -10.07 17.64 21.87
CA PHE A 268 -8.93 18.32 21.29
C PHE A 268 -9.21 19.80 20.96
N VAL A 269 -10.36 20.36 21.34
CA VAL A 269 -10.68 21.78 21.09
C VAL A 269 -9.59 22.71 21.60
N GLY A 270 -9.23 23.71 20.79
CA GLY A 270 -8.18 24.69 21.09
C GLY A 270 -6.76 24.20 20.76
N ARG A 271 -6.62 22.97 20.25
CA ARG A 271 -5.34 22.38 19.85
C ARG A 271 -5.28 22.29 18.33
N ASN A 272 -4.09 22.47 17.76
CA ASN A 272 -3.88 22.38 16.31
C ASN A 272 -2.82 21.33 16.00
N ALA A 273 -3.06 20.58 14.93
CA ALA A 273 -2.15 19.57 14.44
C ALA A 273 -1.83 19.78 12.96
N LYS A 274 -0.77 19.11 12.51
CA LYS A 274 -0.33 19.12 11.12
C LYS A 274 0.09 17.72 10.69
N LEU A 275 -0.25 17.35 9.46
CA LEU A 275 0.24 16.14 8.81
C LEU A 275 1.06 16.52 7.58
N ASP A 276 2.25 15.94 7.43
CA ASP A 276 3.01 16.01 6.16
C ASP A 276 2.94 14.66 5.46
N PHE A 277 2.84 14.69 4.13
CA PHE A 277 2.71 13.49 3.32
C PHE A 277 3.47 13.57 2.00
N GLN A 278 3.89 12.41 1.50
CA GLN A 278 4.36 12.18 0.13
C GLN A 278 3.65 10.91 -0.35
N ASN A 279 2.51 11.04 -1.04
CA ASN A 279 1.53 9.96 -1.29
C ASN A 279 0.92 9.32 -0.02
N GLU A 280 1.75 8.96 0.96
CA GLU A 280 1.39 8.47 2.29
C GLU A 280 1.70 9.51 3.37
N PHE A 281 0.93 9.51 4.46
CA PHE A 281 1.20 10.30 5.66
C PHE A 281 2.52 9.85 6.31
N LEU A 282 3.44 10.80 6.49
CA LEU A 282 4.79 10.54 6.96
C LEU A 282 5.02 10.99 8.40
N ILE A 283 4.37 12.07 8.82
CA ILE A 283 4.54 12.64 10.16
C ILE A 283 3.28 13.39 10.61
N ALA A 284 2.94 13.20 11.88
CA ALA A 284 1.89 13.94 12.57
C ALA A 284 2.50 14.76 13.72
N LYS A 285 2.19 16.05 13.77
CA LYS A 285 2.68 16.96 14.82
C LYS A 285 1.58 17.79 15.44
N GLU A 286 1.75 18.11 16.71
CA GLU A 286 1.00 19.11 17.46
C GLU A 286 1.99 20.18 17.95
N GLY A 287 2.06 21.32 17.25
CA GLY A 287 3.17 22.26 17.39
C GLY A 287 4.50 21.56 17.11
N GLU A 288 5.44 21.61 18.06
CA GLU A 288 6.72 20.90 17.97
C GLU A 288 6.66 19.43 18.44
N LYS A 289 5.56 19.03 19.08
CA LYS A 289 5.41 17.66 19.59
C LYS A 289 5.09 16.72 18.43
N VAL A 290 5.98 15.77 18.18
CA VAL A 290 5.74 14.67 17.26
C VAL A 290 4.76 13.68 17.89
N LEU A 291 3.66 13.42 17.21
CA LEU A 291 2.66 12.44 17.61
C LEU A 291 2.98 11.05 17.05
N ALA A 292 3.42 10.99 15.79
CA ALA A 292 3.83 9.77 15.10
C ALA A 292 4.70 10.11 13.87
N THR A 293 5.55 9.17 13.45
CA THR A 293 6.37 9.24 12.23
C THR A 293 6.46 7.88 11.56
N THR A 294 6.62 7.87 10.23
CA THR A 294 7.11 6.70 9.48
C THR A 294 8.34 6.08 10.15
N PRO A 295 8.50 4.73 10.18
CA PRO A 295 7.66 3.71 9.55
C PRO A 295 6.32 3.40 10.22
N ASP A 296 6.04 3.92 11.41
CA ASP A 296 4.72 3.72 12.04
C ASP A 296 3.62 4.37 11.19
N LEU A 297 2.44 3.76 11.18
CA LEU A 297 1.35 4.14 10.30
C LEU A 297 0.55 5.29 10.92
N ILE A 298 0.15 6.23 10.06
CA ILE A 298 -0.77 7.30 10.41
C ILE A 298 -2.04 7.07 9.58
N CYS A 299 -3.07 6.54 10.22
CA CYS A 299 -4.32 6.14 9.60
C CYS A 299 -5.41 7.17 9.94
N LEU A 300 -6.07 7.72 8.92
CA LEU A 300 -7.17 8.66 9.11
C LEU A 300 -8.50 7.96 8.86
N PHE A 301 -9.50 8.31 9.67
CA PHE A 301 -10.87 7.82 9.56
C PHE A 301 -11.82 9.01 9.52
N ASP A 302 -12.78 9.04 8.60
CA ASP A 302 -13.85 10.03 8.62
C ASP A 302 -14.61 9.89 9.95
N ALA A 303 -14.77 11.00 10.68
CA ALA A 303 -15.34 10.98 12.02
C ALA A 303 -16.84 10.65 12.04
N ASN A 304 -17.53 10.75 10.91
CA ASN A 304 -18.96 10.47 10.79
C ASN A 304 -19.23 9.06 10.25
N THR A 305 -18.44 8.60 9.27
CA THR A 305 -18.68 7.30 8.60
C THR A 305 -17.78 6.19 9.13
N GLY A 306 -16.59 6.53 9.64
CA GLY A 306 -15.54 5.58 9.98
C GLY A 306 -14.80 5.00 8.78
N GLU A 307 -15.03 5.52 7.57
CA GLU A 307 -14.28 5.09 6.39
C GLU A 307 -12.83 5.61 6.45
N PRO A 308 -11.84 4.83 5.97
CA PRO A 308 -10.47 5.30 5.88
C PRO A 308 -10.36 6.47 4.89
N VAL A 309 -9.52 7.45 5.22
CA VAL A 309 -9.33 8.65 4.40
C VAL A 309 -7.92 8.67 3.82
N THR A 310 -7.85 8.68 2.49
CA THR A 310 -6.60 8.76 1.73
C THR A 310 -6.13 10.21 1.55
N THR A 311 -4.86 10.40 1.14
CA THR A 311 -4.28 11.73 0.96
C THR A 311 -4.96 12.51 -0.17
N GLU A 312 -5.51 11.84 -1.19
CA GLU A 312 -6.30 12.44 -2.27
C GLU A 312 -7.72 12.81 -1.83
N ALA A 313 -8.33 12.05 -0.89
CA ALA A 313 -9.68 12.31 -0.38
C ALA A 313 -9.75 13.48 0.62
N MET A 314 -8.60 13.89 1.19
CA MET A 314 -8.55 15.01 2.14
C MET A 314 -9.09 16.31 1.56
N LYS A 315 -9.93 17.01 2.30
CA LYS A 315 -10.53 18.29 1.85
C LYS A 315 -10.93 19.16 3.03
N TYR A 316 -11.01 20.47 2.79
CA TYR A 316 -11.47 21.43 3.77
C TYR A 316 -12.80 20.98 4.41
N GLY A 317 -12.89 21.11 5.74
CA GLY A 317 -14.10 20.83 6.50
C GLY A 317 -14.32 19.35 6.85
N LEU A 318 -13.54 18.42 6.30
CA LEU A 318 -13.61 17.00 6.65
C LEU A 318 -13.28 16.81 8.15
N ALA A 319 -14.12 16.08 8.88
CA ALA A 319 -13.85 15.72 10.27
C ALA A 319 -13.20 14.33 10.30
N VAL A 320 -12.10 14.17 11.03
CA VAL A 320 -11.30 12.95 11.04
C VAL A 320 -10.85 12.55 12.45
N ASN A 321 -10.77 11.24 12.69
CA ASN A 321 -10.00 10.64 13.77
C ASN A 321 -8.65 10.17 13.21
N ILE A 322 -7.56 10.38 13.96
CA ILE A 322 -6.20 10.01 13.56
C ILE A 322 -5.72 8.90 14.48
N LEU A 323 -5.46 7.74 13.91
CA LEU A 323 -4.95 6.56 14.58
C LEU A 323 -3.48 6.35 14.21
N GLY A 324 -2.64 6.17 15.21
CA GLY A 324 -1.29 5.65 15.03
C GLY A 324 -1.29 4.14 15.20
N LEU A 325 -0.69 3.39 14.27
CA LEU A 325 -0.44 1.96 14.43
C LEU A 325 1.06 1.67 14.35
N PRO A 326 1.59 0.75 15.19
CA PRO A 326 2.99 0.35 15.09
C PRO A 326 3.27 -0.31 13.74
N CYS A 327 4.43 -0.01 13.16
CA CYS A 327 4.94 -0.75 12.00
C CYS A 327 5.28 -2.20 12.37
N ASP A 328 5.35 -3.04 11.33
CA ASP A 328 5.91 -4.39 11.45
C ASP A 328 7.35 -4.32 12.00
N PRO A 329 7.74 -5.21 12.92
CA PRO A 329 9.09 -5.22 13.52
C PRO A 329 10.25 -5.24 12.51
N ILE A 330 10.05 -5.76 11.28
CA ILE A 330 11.06 -5.74 10.22
C ILE A 330 11.57 -4.32 9.92
N TRP A 331 10.75 -3.30 10.16
CA TRP A 331 11.06 -1.90 9.90
C TRP A 331 11.84 -1.19 11.01
N ARG A 332 12.16 -1.88 12.11
CA ARG A 332 12.77 -1.28 13.30
C ARG A 332 14.29 -1.45 13.37
N SER A 333 14.90 -2.18 12.43
CA SER A 333 16.36 -2.23 12.34
C SER A 333 16.94 -0.89 11.90
N LYS A 334 18.23 -0.67 12.13
CA LYS A 334 18.88 0.57 11.72
C LYS A 334 18.80 0.76 10.21
N GLU A 335 19.07 -0.29 9.46
CA GLU A 335 19.08 -0.31 7.99
C GLU A 335 17.68 0.02 7.44
N ALA A 336 16.64 -0.51 8.09
CA ALA A 336 15.26 -0.20 7.74
C ALA A 336 14.92 1.27 8.04
N ILE A 337 15.30 1.79 9.21
CA ILE A 337 15.06 3.20 9.56
C ILE A 337 15.82 4.16 8.65
N ASP A 338 17.02 3.80 8.20
CA ASP A 338 17.76 4.60 7.22
C ASP A 338 17.05 4.62 5.84
N LEU A 339 16.29 3.56 5.51
CA LEU A 339 15.55 3.44 4.26
C LEU A 339 14.15 4.10 4.28
N VAL A 340 13.41 3.98 5.39
CA VAL A 340 11.98 4.41 5.47
C VAL A 340 11.66 5.37 6.62
N GLY A 341 12.65 5.71 7.43
CA GLY A 341 12.48 6.57 8.59
C GLY A 341 12.38 8.06 8.25
N PRO A 342 12.10 8.91 9.24
CA PRO A 342 11.84 10.33 9.05
C PRO A 342 13.02 11.08 8.39
N LYS A 343 14.26 10.67 8.67
CA LYS A 343 15.46 11.30 8.10
C LYS A 343 15.60 11.08 6.60
N TYR A 344 15.14 9.93 6.07
CA TYR A 344 15.09 9.68 4.63
C TYR A 344 14.28 10.77 3.92
N PHE A 345 13.13 11.12 4.51
CA PHE A 345 12.24 12.18 4.05
C PHE A 345 12.66 13.59 4.49
N LYS A 346 13.91 13.76 4.93
CA LYS A 346 14.52 15.05 5.31
C LYS A 346 13.90 15.70 6.55
N TYR A 347 13.18 14.94 7.38
CA TYR A 347 12.77 15.40 8.70
C TYR A 347 13.93 15.17 9.69
N ASN A 348 14.45 16.24 10.29
CA ASN A 348 15.53 16.16 11.27
C ASN A 348 15.02 15.68 12.65
N ILE A 349 14.52 14.45 12.71
CA ILE A 349 13.87 13.82 13.87
C ILE A 349 14.34 12.37 13.94
N ASP A 350 14.66 11.88 15.13
CA ASP A 350 14.93 10.45 15.33
C ASP A 350 13.63 9.67 15.42
N TYR A 351 13.56 8.51 14.74
CA TYR A 351 12.42 7.62 14.86
C TYR A 351 12.26 7.15 16.31
N LYS A 352 11.03 7.26 16.82
CA LYS A 352 10.61 6.68 18.09
C LYS A 352 9.35 5.85 17.83
N PRO A 353 9.36 4.54 18.11
CA PRO A 353 8.15 3.74 18.03
C PRO A 353 7.02 4.33 18.87
N LEU A 354 5.78 4.18 18.38
CA LEU A 354 4.53 4.66 18.99
C LEU A 354 4.31 4.24 20.46
#